data_AF-A0A5D4T4J8-F1
#
_entry.id   AF-A0A5D4T4J8-F1
#
_cell.length_a   1.000
_cell.length_b   1.000
_cell.length_c   1.000
_cell.angle_alpha   90.00
_cell.angle_beta   90.00
_cell.angle_gamma   90.00
#
_symmetry.space_group_name_H-M   'P 1'
#
loop_
_entity.id
_entity.type
_entity.pdbx_description
1 polymer ?
#
loop_
_entity_poly.entity_id
_entity_poly.type
_entity_poly.pdbx_seq_one_letter_code
_entity_poly.pdbx_strand_id
1 'polypeptide(L)' 'MILYTTMPQELIFPVENGEYEKQRVIDFNGVSLVVQQTDMNAYQIVRNLSTDPAHYLSTEYSPGQTINFL' A
#
# COMPACT_ATOMS: atom_id res chain seq x y z
N MET A 1 12.51 -12.66 -10.31
CA MET A 1 13.60 -13.62 -10.02
C MET A 1 12.95 -14.88 -9.45
N ILE A 2 13.37 -16.09 -9.84
CA ILE A 2 12.80 -17.36 -9.33
C ILE A 2 13.84 -18.02 -8.41
N LEU A 3 13.42 -18.45 -7.21
CA LEU A 3 14.26 -19.16 -6.24
C LEU A 3 13.97 -20.67 -6.32
N TYR A 4 14.97 -21.47 -6.67
CA TYR A 4 14.88 -22.94 -6.64
C TYR A 4 15.37 -23.46 -5.28
N THR A 5 14.52 -23.35 -4.27
CA THR A 5 14.84 -23.76 -2.89
C THR A 5 13.65 -24.48 -2.27
N THR A 6 13.93 -25.43 -1.37
CA THR A 6 12.91 -26.10 -0.53
C THR A 6 12.58 -25.30 0.73
N MET A 7 13.30 -24.19 0.98
CA MET A 7 13.05 -23.34 2.14
C MET A 7 11.74 -22.54 1.98
N PRO A 8 10.91 -22.46 3.03
CA PRO A 8 9.75 -21.59 3.06
C PRO A 8 10.09 -20.12 2.77
N GLN A 9 9.19 -19.41 2.08
CA GLN A 9 9.41 -18.03 1.65
C GLN A 9 9.61 -17.08 2.85
N GLU A 10 8.88 -17.31 3.94
CA GLU A 10 8.88 -16.51 5.16
C GLU A 10 10.24 -16.53 5.88
N LEU A 11 11.03 -17.59 5.68
CA LEU A 11 12.39 -17.68 6.22
C LEU A 11 13.42 -16.94 5.36
N ILE A 12 13.14 -16.80 4.06
CA ILE A 12 14.02 -16.12 3.10
C ILE A 12 13.75 -14.62 3.13
N PHE A 13 12.48 -14.24 3.27
CA PHE A 13 12.00 -12.86 3.35
C PHE A 13 11.28 -12.68 4.69
N PRO A 14 12.04 -12.57 5.81
CA PRO A 14 11.45 -12.34 7.11
C PRO A 14 10.68 -11.02 7.08
N VAL A 15 9.47 -11.05 7.64
CA VAL A 15 8.65 -9.86 7.71
C VAL A 15 9.22 -8.94 8.79
N GLU A 16 9.78 -7.80 8.39
CA GLU A 16 10.20 -6.78 9.34
C GLU A 16 8.95 -6.11 9.93
N ASN A 17 8.79 -6.19 11.26
CA ASN A 17 7.63 -5.59 11.95
C ASN A 17 7.46 -4.09 11.63
N GLY A 18 8.55 -3.37 11.33
CA GLY A 18 8.53 -1.96 10.97
C GLY A 18 7.92 -1.64 9.61
N GLU A 19 7.73 -2.63 8.72
CA GLU A 19 7.06 -2.42 7.43
C GLU A 19 5.56 -2.14 7.62
N TYR A 20 4.92 -2.79 8.60
CA TYR A 20 3.50 -2.56 8.89
C TYR A 20 3.26 -1.23 9.62
N GLU A 21 4.19 -0.78 10.46
CA GLU A 21 4.01 0.48 11.21
C GLU A 21 3.95 1.72 10.31
N LYS A 22 4.58 1.65 9.13
CA LYS A 22 4.60 2.75 8.16
C LYS A 22 3.32 2.86 7.35
N GLN A 23 2.51 1.80 7.30
CA GLN A 23 1.28 1.73 6.52
C GLN A 23 0.07 1.99 7.41
N ARG A 24 -0.89 2.74 6.87
CA ARG A 24 -2.16 3.05 7.54
C ARG A 24 -3.31 2.85 6.57
N VAL A 25 -4.44 2.40 7.08
CA VAL A 25 -5.69 2.39 6.32
C VAL A 25 -6.39 3.73 6.53
N ILE A 26 -6.78 4.38 5.44
CA ILE A 26 -7.56 5.61 5.45
C ILE A 26 -8.78 5.46 4.55
N ASP A 27 -9.83 6.22 4.87
CA ASP A 27 -10.96 6.43 3.98
C ASP A 27 -10.80 7.79 3.30
N PHE A 28 -10.62 7.78 1.98
CA PHE A 28 -10.46 8.99 1.17
C PHE A 28 -11.53 9.01 0.08
N ASN A 29 -12.38 10.04 0.07
CA ASN A 29 -13.51 10.16 -0.86
C ASN A 29 -14.45 8.94 -0.88
N GLY A 30 -14.59 8.23 0.25
CA GLY A 30 -15.38 7.00 0.34
C GLY A 30 -14.68 5.75 -0.20
N VAL A 31 -13.39 5.86 -0.54
CA VAL A 31 -12.54 4.76 -1.00
C VAL A 31 -11.58 4.38 0.13
N SER A 32 -11.61 3.11 0.53
CA SER A 32 -10.66 2.60 1.53
C SER A 32 -9.32 2.30 0.88
N LEU A 33 -8.24 2.89 1.41
CA LEU A 33 -6.89 2.84 0.84
C LEU A 33 -5.87 2.51 1.93
N VAL A 34 -4.87 1.70 1.59
CA VAL A 34 -3.64 1.60 2.38
C VAL A 34 -2.67 2.66 1.87
N VAL A 35 -2.20 3.51 2.77
CA VAL A 35 -1.23 4.56 2.49
C VAL A 35 0.00 4.43 3.36
N GLN A 36 1.13 4.95 2.87
CA GLN A 36 2.37 5.06 3.61
C GLN A 36 2.76 6.53 3.75
N GLN A 37 3.15 6.93 4.96
CA GLN A 37 3.60 8.30 5.22
C GLN A 37 4.97 8.57 4.58
N THR A 38 5.10 9.73 3.93
CA THR A 38 6.34 10.25 3.35
C THR A 38 6.83 11.47 4.17
N ASP A 39 8.09 11.89 3.97
CA ASP A 39 8.79 12.92 4.77
C ASP A 39 8.10 14.29 4.87
N MET A 40 7.18 14.62 3.95
CA MET A 40 6.55 15.95 3.83
C MET A 40 5.07 15.99 4.22
N ASN A 41 4.63 15.16 5.17
CA ASN A 41 3.21 15.06 5.57
C ASN A 41 2.27 14.63 4.41
N ALA A 42 2.88 14.07 3.37
CA ALA A 42 2.22 13.48 2.22
C ALA A 42 2.09 11.97 2.44
N TYR A 43 1.11 11.38 1.78
CA TYR A 43 0.83 9.95 1.88
C TYR A 43 0.86 9.33 0.49
N GLN A 44 1.61 8.25 0.31
CA GLN A 44 1.62 7.50 -0.94
C GLN A 44 0.67 6.32 -0.83
N ILE A 45 -0.20 6.13 -1.83
CA ILE A 45 -1.09 4.98 -1.92
C ILE A 45 -0.25 3.73 -2.17
N VAL A 46 -0.33 2.77 -1.26
CA VAL A 46 0.28 1.44 -1.39
C VAL A 46 -0.72 0.47 -2.05
N ARG A 47 -1.99 0.55 -1.65
CA ARG A 47 -3.02 -0.37 -2.13
C ARG A 47 -4.42 0.23 -2.07
N ASN A 48 -5.22 -0.04 -3.10
CA ASN A 48 -6.67 0.20 -3.06
C ASN A 48 -7.39 -1.02 -2.46
N LEU A 49 -8.21 -0.80 -1.42
CA LEU A 49 -9.01 -1.82 -0.72
C LEU A 49 -10.50 -1.77 -1.08
N SER A 50 -10.92 -0.86 -1.94
CA SER A 50 -12.29 -0.76 -2.44
C SER A 50 -12.78 -2.08 -3.04
N THR A 51 -14.06 -2.37 -2.86
CA THR A 51 -14.74 -3.47 -3.56
C THR A 51 -15.39 -3.02 -4.87
N ASP A 52 -15.49 -1.71 -5.13
CA ASP A 52 -16.01 -1.17 -6.38
C ASP A 52 -14.93 -1.19 -7.48
N PRO A 53 -15.17 -1.87 -8.62
CA PRO A 53 -14.25 -1.88 -9.76
C PRO A 53 -13.96 -0.49 -10.35
N ALA A 54 -14.90 0.45 -10.29
CA ALA A 54 -14.69 1.80 -10.81
C ALA A 54 -13.53 2.52 -10.09
N HIS A 55 -13.35 2.25 -8.80
CA HIS A 55 -12.23 2.80 -8.03
C HIS A 55 -10.88 2.22 -8.46
N TYR A 56 -10.83 0.99 -8.98
CA TYR A 56 -9.59 0.43 -9.54
C TYR A 56 -9.27 0.98 -10.93
N LEU A 57 -10.28 1.41 -11.68
CA LEU A 57 -10.12 2.00 -13.00
C LEU A 57 -9.67 3.47 -12.93
N SER A 58 -9.95 4.16 -11.82
CA SER A 58 -9.46 5.52 -11.65
C SER A 58 -7.99 5.55 -11.27
N THR A 59 -7.21 6.30 -12.05
CA THR A 59 -5.77 6.47 -11.85
C THR A 59 -5.45 7.20 -10.55
N GLU A 60 -6.39 7.98 -10.01
CA GLU A 60 -6.23 8.72 -8.75
C GLU A 60 -6.12 7.80 -7.52
N TYR A 61 -6.72 6.61 -7.58
CA TYR A 61 -6.67 5.61 -6.51
C TYR A 61 -5.66 4.49 -6.79
N SER A 62 -4.84 4.64 -7.84
CA SER A 62 -3.84 3.65 -8.19
C SER A 62 -2.66 3.69 -7.22
N PRO A 63 -2.04 2.52 -6.93
CA PRO A 63 -0.80 2.47 -6.17
C PRO A 63 0.27 3.39 -6.77
N GLY A 64 0.99 4.11 -5.91
CA GLY A 64 2.01 5.08 -6.30
C GLY A 64 1.55 6.53 -6.34
N GLN A 65 0.24 6.81 -6.30
CA GLN A 65 -0.25 8.18 -6.21
C GLN A 65 0.00 8.80 -4.84
N THR A 66 0.19 10.12 -4.82
CA THR A 66 0.44 10.89 -3.59
C THR A 66 -0.79 11.71 -3.21
N ILE A 67 -1.26 11.53 -1.98
CA ILE A 67 -2.32 12.32 -1.34
C ILE A 67 -1.65 13.37 -0.46
N ASN A 68 -1.91 14.64 -0.77
CA ASN A 68 -1.46 15.79 0.01
C ASN A 68 -2.66 16.37 0.77
N PHE A 69 -2.56 16.46 2.09
CA PHE A 69 -3.50 17.24 2.89
C PHE A 69 -2.93 18.66 3.02
N LEU A 70 -3.53 19.60 2.27
CA LEU A 70 -3.26 21.04 2.40
C LEU A 70 -3.93 21.62 3.65
#